data_AF-A0AAD4VFJ2-F1
#
_entry.id   AF-A0AAD4VFJ2-F1
#
_cell.length_a   1.000
_cell.length_b   1.000
_cell.length_c   1.000
_cell.angle_alpha   90.00
_cell.angle_beta   90.00
_cell.angle_gamma   90.00
#
_symmetry.space_group_name_H-M   'P 1'
#
loop_
_entity.id
_entity.type
_entity.pdbx_description
1 polymer ?
#
loop_
_entity_poly.entity_id
_entity_poly.type
_entity_poly.pdbx_seq_one_letter_code
_entity_poly.pdbx_strand_id
1 'polypeptide(L)'
;MGEAKYVPSNPAKQMRFTSSSEKDPSSATFDEVTKSTRGINTMSRVVKRKIQKIKPVVEYNKSGRPHGKATIEMQSYIGVLAHSILPLVDKKWTQLPKDLKEQIWKAVQMAYVVGEGGKKMVLSSAAKKWKDFKSTLTREFILPFANEKEKLKEPSQLYNFIKKSQWDAFVASRLFPDFEVAKKAKLIDDLKKQVSEGTLTVSGSNDVLTLALGTPEHGGRVRALCQYVETKLKPANETIRIHMPEEVFGTEHDTWLLCGDILQFASMVEIGSTVIALYMR
;
A
#
# COMPACT_ATOMS: atom_id res chain seq x y z
N MET A 1 53.88 26.38 -58.85
CA MET A 1 54.12 24.93 -58.86
C MET A 1 54.64 24.60 -57.46
N GLY A 2 53.82 24.09 -56.54
CA GLY A 2 53.58 22.64 -56.32
C GLY A 2 54.82 22.04 -55.63
N GLU A 3 54.81 21.39 -54.48
CA GLU A 3 53.82 20.80 -53.58
C GLU A 3 54.43 20.80 -52.16
N ALA A 4 53.61 20.75 -51.10
CA ALA A 4 53.99 20.04 -49.88
C ALA A 4 52.74 19.49 -49.18
N LYS A 5 52.62 18.17 -49.20
CA LYS A 5 51.56 17.37 -48.55
C LYS A 5 51.96 17.03 -47.09
N TYR A 6 50.96 17.13 -46.22
CA TYR A 6 50.58 16.16 -45.17
C TYR A 6 51.41 15.97 -43.86
N VAL A 7 50.94 16.59 -42.75
CA VAL A 7 50.35 16.03 -41.46
C VAL A 7 51.13 14.92 -40.69
N PRO A 8 51.02 14.71 -39.32
CA PRO A 8 50.24 15.36 -38.23
C PRO A 8 51.02 15.70 -36.93
N SER A 9 50.39 16.44 -36.00
CA SER A 9 50.15 15.97 -34.60
C SER A 9 49.34 16.99 -33.77
N ASN A 10 48.31 16.47 -33.10
CA ASN A 10 47.54 17.11 -32.02
C ASN A 10 48.05 16.49 -30.69
N PRO A 11 48.02 17.16 -29.52
CA PRO A 11 46.76 17.34 -28.79
C PRO A 11 46.59 18.67 -28.05
N ALA A 12 45.33 19.08 -27.98
CA ALA A 12 44.78 20.20 -27.24
C ALA A 12 44.97 20.13 -25.71
N LYS A 13 45.21 21.29 -25.10
CA LYS A 13 44.79 21.61 -23.72
C LYS A 13 44.87 23.12 -23.48
N GLN A 14 43.74 23.81 -23.30
CA GLN A 14 43.71 24.97 -22.39
C GLN A 14 42.30 25.36 -21.93
N MET A 15 42.21 25.56 -20.61
CA MET A 15 41.12 26.19 -19.88
C MET A 15 41.08 27.70 -20.13
N ARG A 16 39.91 28.34 -20.02
CA ARG A 16 39.84 29.75 -19.59
C ARG A 16 38.50 30.12 -18.94
N PHE A 17 38.63 30.98 -17.94
CA PHE A 17 37.63 31.53 -17.03
C PHE A 17 36.81 32.69 -17.66
N THR A 18 35.75 33.01 -16.92
CA THR A 18 34.61 33.94 -17.08
C THR A 18 34.89 35.44 -17.29
N SER A 19 33.92 36.17 -17.89
CA SER A 19 33.56 37.56 -17.55
C SER A 19 32.18 37.97 -18.10
N SER A 20 31.46 38.78 -17.31
CA SER A 20 30.01 39.07 -17.26
C SER A 20 29.49 40.20 -18.18
N SER A 21 28.17 40.28 -18.40
CA SER A 21 27.41 41.55 -18.39
C SER A 21 25.90 41.33 -18.09
N GLU A 22 25.32 42.28 -17.36
CA GLU A 22 23.98 42.30 -16.72
C GLU A 22 22.81 42.59 -17.69
N LYS A 23 21.58 42.14 -17.36
CA LYS A 23 20.28 42.85 -17.47
C LYS A 23 19.17 42.16 -16.63
N ASP A 24 18.49 42.93 -15.76
CA ASP A 24 17.25 42.63 -15.02
C ASP A 24 15.97 42.81 -15.89
N PRO A 25 14.71 42.67 -15.38
CA PRO A 25 14.05 41.55 -14.67
C PRO A 25 12.70 41.15 -15.36
N SER A 26 11.99 40.14 -14.85
CA SER A 26 10.60 39.72 -15.19
C SER A 26 10.43 38.51 -16.12
N SER A 27 10.41 37.31 -15.55
CA SER A 27 9.20 36.50 -15.38
C SER A 27 9.61 35.20 -14.69
N ALA A 28 9.19 35.03 -13.43
CA ALA A 28 9.44 33.81 -12.69
C ALA A 28 8.54 32.71 -13.24
N THR A 29 9.02 31.96 -14.24
CA THR A 29 8.57 30.59 -14.44
C THR A 29 9.11 29.78 -13.27
N PHE A 30 8.21 29.40 -12.36
CA PHE A 30 8.48 28.39 -11.33
C PHE A 30 8.69 27.06 -12.07
N ASP A 31 9.90 26.83 -12.55
CA ASP A 31 10.32 25.50 -12.97
C ASP A 31 10.38 24.65 -11.70
N GLU A 32 9.32 23.88 -11.51
CA GLU A 32 9.25 22.82 -10.52
C GLU A 32 10.43 21.88 -10.78
N VAL A 33 11.49 22.03 -9.98
CA VAL A 33 12.63 21.12 -9.95
C VAL A 33 12.10 19.76 -9.52
N THR A 34 11.69 18.97 -10.51
CA THR A 34 11.45 17.54 -10.32
C THR A 34 12.77 16.94 -9.87
N LYS A 35 12.86 16.60 -8.58
CA LYS A 35 14.01 15.88 -8.03
C LYS A 35 14.23 14.65 -8.91
N SER A 36 15.40 14.58 -9.55
CA SER A 36 15.82 13.44 -10.37
C SER A 36 15.74 12.16 -9.54
N THR A 37 14.62 11.46 -9.70
CA THR A 37 14.39 10.17 -9.06
C THR A 37 15.01 9.13 -9.98
N ARG A 38 15.81 8.21 -9.45
CA ARG A 38 16.44 7.16 -10.27
C ARG A 38 15.33 6.42 -11.04
N GLY A 39 15.43 6.38 -12.36
CA GLY A 39 14.47 5.66 -13.21
C GLY A 39 14.42 4.16 -12.89
N ILE A 40 13.36 3.48 -13.33
CA ILE A 40 13.21 2.04 -13.11
C ILE A 40 14.40 1.28 -13.70
N ASN A 41 14.97 0.40 -12.89
CA ASN A 41 15.96 -0.55 -13.36
C ASN A 41 15.26 -1.72 -14.07
N THR A 42 15.35 -1.77 -15.40
CA THR A 42 14.78 -2.83 -16.23
C THR A 42 15.66 -4.08 -16.31
N MET A 43 16.88 -4.03 -15.76
CA MET A 43 17.87 -5.11 -15.81
C MET A 43 18.16 -5.62 -17.24
N SER A 44 18.11 -4.74 -18.25
CA SER A 44 18.34 -5.06 -19.66
C SER A 44 19.66 -5.80 -19.92
N ARG A 45 20.70 -5.54 -19.10
CA ARG A 45 21.98 -6.25 -19.13
C ARG A 45 21.85 -7.74 -18.82
N VAL A 46 20.98 -8.13 -17.89
CA VAL A 46 20.70 -9.53 -17.56
C VAL A 46 20.03 -10.22 -18.74
N VAL A 47 19.07 -9.54 -19.38
CA VAL A 47 18.40 -10.07 -20.58
C VAL A 47 19.40 -10.31 -21.72
N LYS A 48 20.32 -9.36 -21.97
CA LYS A 48 21.40 -9.52 -22.96
C LYS A 48 22.30 -10.72 -22.65
N ARG A 49 22.71 -10.91 -21.38
CA ARG A 49 23.53 -12.07 -20.98
C ARG A 49 22.81 -13.40 -21.13
N LYS A 50 21.50 -13.46 -20.89
CA LYS A 50 20.69 -14.67 -21.12
C LYS A 50 20.74 -15.10 -22.58
N ILE A 51 20.62 -14.17 -23.52
CA ILE A 51 20.73 -14.45 -24.96
C ILE A 51 22.12 -14.99 -25.31
N GLN A 52 23.16 -14.41 -24.69
CA GLN A 52 24.55 -14.85 -24.81
C GLN A 52 24.87 -16.13 -24.01
N LYS A 53 23.89 -16.72 -23.32
CA LYS A 53 24.03 -17.91 -22.45
C LYS A 53 25.06 -17.76 -21.32
N ILE A 54 25.42 -16.53 -20.95
CA ILE A 54 26.33 -16.25 -19.84
C ILE A 54 25.52 -16.24 -18.54
N LYS A 55 25.85 -17.15 -17.62
CA LYS A 55 25.20 -17.27 -16.31
C LYS A 55 26.21 -17.00 -15.19
N PRO A 56 26.17 -15.82 -14.54
CA PRO A 56 27.00 -15.55 -13.38
C PRO A 56 26.69 -16.53 -12.25
N VAL A 57 27.73 -17.00 -11.56
CA VAL A 57 27.61 -17.86 -10.38
C VAL A 57 27.33 -16.98 -9.16
N VAL A 58 26.35 -17.38 -8.36
CA VAL A 58 26.04 -16.74 -7.07
C VAL A 58 26.98 -17.32 -6.03
N GLU A 59 27.85 -16.48 -5.48
CA GLU A 59 28.77 -16.85 -4.40
C GLU A 59 28.04 -16.86 -3.06
N TYR A 60 28.43 -17.76 -2.16
CA TYR A 60 27.87 -17.88 -0.82
C TYR A 60 28.97 -17.73 0.23
N ASN A 61 28.66 -17.02 1.32
CA ASN A 61 29.56 -16.89 2.45
C ASN A 61 29.52 -18.15 3.35
N LYS A 62 30.40 -18.21 4.36
CA LYS A 62 30.48 -19.32 5.33
C LYS A 62 29.16 -19.60 6.07
N SER A 63 28.25 -18.62 6.11
CA SER A 63 26.92 -18.72 6.74
C SER A 63 25.83 -19.19 5.76
N GLY A 64 26.18 -19.57 4.53
CA GLY A 64 25.24 -19.97 3.50
C GLY A 64 24.41 -18.83 2.91
N ARG A 65 24.81 -17.57 3.14
CA ARG A 65 24.13 -16.39 2.56
C ARG A 65 24.82 -15.96 1.26
N PRO A 66 24.05 -15.62 0.22
CA PRO A 66 24.62 -15.18 -1.04
C PRO A 66 25.31 -13.81 -0.86
N HIS A 67 26.47 -13.65 -1.49
CA HIS A 67 27.32 -12.47 -1.41
C HIS A 67 27.86 -12.08 -2.80
N GLY A 68 28.50 -10.92 -2.90
CA GLY A 68 29.16 -10.46 -4.12
C GLY A 68 28.26 -9.72 -5.12
N LYS A 69 28.88 -9.22 -6.19
CA LYS A 69 28.24 -8.36 -7.20
C LYS A 69 27.09 -9.08 -7.93
N ALA A 70 27.28 -10.37 -8.25
CA ALA A 70 26.24 -11.19 -8.89
C ALA A 70 24.97 -11.30 -8.03
N THR A 71 25.13 -11.38 -6.71
CA THR A 71 23.99 -11.43 -5.77
C THR A 71 23.19 -10.13 -5.76
N ILE A 72 23.86 -8.97 -5.72
CA ILE A 72 23.19 -7.67 -5.72
C ILE A 72 22.40 -7.47 -7.02
N GLU A 73 23.01 -7.84 -8.14
CA GLU A 73 22.37 -7.78 -9.46
C GLU A 73 21.18 -8.75 -9.52
N MET A 74 21.35 -9.99 -9.07
CA MET A 74 20.28 -10.99 -8.99
C MET A 74 19.13 -10.49 -8.11
N GLN A 75 19.40 -9.90 -6.94
CA GLN A 75 18.36 -9.33 -6.07
C GLN A 75 17.57 -8.23 -6.77
N SER A 76 18.23 -7.39 -7.57
CA SER A 76 17.57 -6.37 -8.39
C SER A 76 16.70 -7.02 -9.49
N TYR A 77 17.20 -8.06 -10.16
CA TYR A 77 16.43 -8.82 -11.15
C TYR A 77 15.20 -9.50 -10.55
N ILE A 78 15.32 -10.08 -9.35
CA ILE A 78 14.18 -10.65 -8.61
C ILE A 78 13.10 -9.57 -8.37
N GLY A 79 13.49 -8.33 -8.11
CA GLY A 79 12.56 -7.21 -7.97
C GLY A 79 11.77 -6.95 -9.25
N VAL A 80 12.47 -6.83 -10.38
CA VAL A 80 11.84 -6.64 -11.70
C VAL A 80 10.85 -7.76 -12.01
N LEU A 81 11.24 -9.01 -11.76
CA LEU A 81 10.36 -10.17 -11.95
C LEU A 81 9.14 -10.14 -11.02
N ALA A 82 9.35 -9.79 -9.74
CA ALA A 82 8.27 -9.70 -8.76
C ALA A 82 7.26 -8.60 -9.12
N HIS A 83 7.70 -7.48 -9.69
CA HIS A 83 6.81 -6.37 -10.07
C HIS A 83 6.07 -6.65 -11.38
N SER A 84 6.69 -7.37 -12.33
CA SER A 84 6.12 -7.62 -13.65
C SER A 84 5.27 -8.89 -13.76
N ILE A 85 5.61 -9.95 -13.02
CA ILE A 85 4.92 -11.26 -13.12
C ILE A 85 3.77 -11.36 -12.11
N LEU A 86 3.91 -10.74 -10.93
CA LEU A 86 2.93 -10.92 -9.86
C LEU A 86 1.77 -9.92 -9.97
N PRO A 87 0.52 -10.39 -9.78
CA PRO A 87 -0.63 -9.50 -9.80
C PRO A 87 -0.59 -8.55 -8.59
N LEU A 88 -1.11 -7.34 -8.78
CA LEU A 88 -1.24 -6.32 -7.74
C LEU A 88 -2.52 -6.48 -6.92
N VAL A 89 -3.53 -7.16 -7.48
CA VAL A 89 -4.82 -7.46 -6.85
C VAL A 89 -4.63 -8.02 -5.44
N ASP A 90 -5.57 -7.73 -4.55
CA ASP A 90 -5.54 -8.09 -3.13
C ASP A 90 -5.58 -9.60 -2.83
N LYS A 91 -4.50 -10.26 -3.19
CA LYS A 91 -4.18 -11.63 -2.85
C LYS A 91 -3.07 -11.64 -1.81
N LYS A 92 -3.12 -12.62 -0.91
CA LYS A 92 -1.99 -12.97 -0.02
C LYS A 92 -0.96 -13.78 -0.83
N TRP A 93 0.30 -13.73 -0.42
CA TRP A 93 1.37 -14.53 -1.08
C TRP A 93 1.02 -16.02 -1.15
N THR A 94 0.38 -16.56 -0.11
CA THR A 94 -0.07 -17.96 -0.05
C THR A 94 -1.15 -18.30 -1.07
N GLN A 95 -2.01 -17.34 -1.41
CA GLN A 95 -3.12 -17.48 -2.37
C GLN A 95 -2.69 -17.30 -3.83
N LEU A 96 -1.45 -16.85 -4.07
CA LEU A 96 -0.94 -16.72 -5.44
C LEU A 96 -0.71 -18.10 -6.07
N PRO A 97 -1.11 -18.29 -7.35
CA PRO A 97 -0.86 -19.51 -8.10
C PRO A 97 0.61 -19.94 -8.02
N LYS A 98 0.83 -21.25 -7.84
CA LYS A 98 2.17 -21.83 -7.75
C LYS A 98 2.97 -21.57 -9.03
N ASP A 99 2.29 -21.51 -10.18
CA ASP A 99 2.91 -21.31 -11.50
C ASP A 99 3.62 -19.97 -11.61
N LEU A 100 3.06 -18.89 -11.05
CA LEU A 100 3.70 -17.57 -11.07
C LEU A 100 4.99 -17.55 -10.24
N LYS A 101 4.98 -18.24 -9.08
CA LYS A 101 6.17 -18.40 -8.23
C LYS A 101 7.22 -19.23 -8.97
N GLU A 102 6.80 -20.28 -9.66
CA GLU A 102 7.67 -21.13 -10.47
C GLU A 102 8.28 -20.37 -11.65
N GLN A 103 7.52 -19.48 -12.30
CA GLN A 103 8.02 -18.62 -13.38
C GLN A 103 9.15 -17.70 -12.89
N ILE A 104 8.99 -17.09 -11.71
CA ILE A 104 10.06 -16.27 -11.11
C ILE A 104 11.31 -17.12 -10.86
N TRP A 105 11.14 -18.32 -10.28
CA TRP A 105 12.26 -19.22 -10.03
C TRP A 105 12.98 -19.63 -11.33
N LYS A 106 12.24 -20.09 -12.34
CA LYS A 106 12.78 -20.48 -13.66
C LYS A 106 13.49 -19.32 -14.34
N ALA A 107 12.94 -18.10 -14.27
CA ALA A 107 13.55 -16.91 -14.85
C ALA A 107 14.91 -16.60 -14.22
N VAL A 108 15.03 -16.74 -12.89
CA VAL A 108 16.29 -16.57 -12.16
C VAL A 108 17.27 -17.70 -12.47
N GLN A 109 16.83 -18.95 -12.47
CA GLN A 109 17.66 -20.12 -12.79
C GLN A 109 18.22 -20.10 -14.23
N MET A 110 17.48 -19.49 -15.17
CA MET A 110 17.98 -19.25 -16.52
C MET A 110 19.05 -18.15 -16.57
N ALA A 111 19.04 -17.19 -15.64
CA ALA A 111 19.93 -16.03 -15.64
C ALA A 111 21.19 -16.22 -14.77
N TYR A 112 21.09 -17.02 -13.71
CA TYR A 112 22.14 -17.17 -12.70
C TYR A 112 22.33 -18.66 -12.34
N VAL A 113 23.55 -19.04 -11.99
CA VAL A 113 23.82 -20.34 -11.35
C VAL A 113 23.63 -20.15 -9.85
N VAL A 114 22.56 -20.73 -9.32
CA VAL A 114 22.15 -20.61 -7.91
C VAL A 114 22.34 -21.97 -7.24
N GLY A 115 22.95 -22.00 -6.05
CA GLY A 115 23.21 -23.23 -5.30
C GLY A 115 21.96 -23.89 -4.71
N GLU A 116 22.14 -25.06 -4.10
CA GLU A 116 21.07 -25.80 -3.43
C GLU A 116 20.39 -24.95 -2.35
N GLY A 117 19.05 -25.05 -2.26
CA GLY A 117 18.26 -24.19 -1.36
C GLY A 117 18.00 -22.76 -1.86
N GLY A 118 18.59 -22.36 -2.98
CA GLY A 118 18.41 -21.02 -3.58
C GLY A 118 16.96 -20.66 -3.90
N LYS A 119 16.13 -21.64 -4.26
CA LYS A 119 14.71 -21.44 -4.59
C LYS A 119 13.93 -20.81 -3.44
N LYS A 120 14.13 -21.28 -2.20
CA LYS A 120 13.46 -20.72 -1.02
C LYS A 120 13.85 -19.26 -0.80
N MET A 121 15.14 -18.94 -0.98
CA MET A 121 15.63 -17.57 -0.89
C MET A 121 15.03 -16.68 -1.98
N VAL A 122 15.05 -17.13 -3.25
CA VAL A 122 14.52 -16.36 -4.38
C VAL A 122 13.05 -16.03 -4.16
N LEU A 123 12.24 -17.03 -3.81
CA LEU A 123 10.81 -16.85 -3.58
C LEU A 123 10.53 -15.94 -2.36
N SER A 124 11.30 -16.07 -1.28
CA SER A 124 11.18 -15.19 -0.11
C SER A 124 11.55 -13.74 -0.44
N SER A 125 12.62 -13.53 -1.21
CA SER A 125 13.02 -12.21 -1.69
C SER A 125 11.98 -11.60 -2.63
N ALA A 126 11.39 -12.40 -3.53
CA ALA A 126 10.32 -11.97 -4.42
C ALA A 126 9.07 -11.57 -3.64
N ALA A 127 8.67 -12.36 -2.65
CA ALA A 127 7.53 -12.07 -1.78
C ALA A 127 7.70 -10.75 -1.03
N LYS A 128 8.91 -10.51 -0.46
CA LYS A 128 9.22 -9.25 0.21
C LYS A 128 9.13 -8.07 -0.76
N LYS A 129 9.83 -8.14 -1.90
CA LYS A 129 9.86 -7.06 -2.89
C LYS A 129 8.49 -6.74 -3.49
N TRP A 130 7.63 -7.74 -3.64
CA TRP A 130 6.25 -7.55 -4.07
C TRP A 130 5.39 -6.83 -3.03
N LYS A 131 5.52 -7.19 -1.74
CA LYS A 131 4.83 -6.47 -0.66
C LYS A 131 5.32 -5.03 -0.54
N ASP A 132 6.64 -4.83 -0.56
CA ASP A 132 7.26 -3.51 -0.48
C ASP A 132 6.79 -2.63 -1.66
N PHE A 133 6.72 -3.21 -2.86
CA PHE A 133 6.20 -2.52 -4.04
C PHE A 133 4.74 -2.08 -3.91
N LYS A 134 3.85 -2.97 -3.46
CA LYS A 134 2.45 -2.60 -3.18
C LYS A 134 2.37 -1.49 -2.14
N SER A 135 3.23 -1.52 -1.12
CA SER A 135 3.30 -0.47 -0.10
C SER A 135 3.77 0.86 -0.68
N THR A 136 4.79 0.87 -1.54
CA THR A 136 5.27 2.07 -2.24
C THR A 136 4.18 2.65 -3.12
N LEU A 137 3.54 1.84 -3.97
CA LEU A 137 2.42 2.28 -4.81
C LEU A 137 1.30 2.91 -3.99
N THR A 138 0.93 2.27 -2.88
CA THR A 138 -0.12 2.79 -1.98
C THR A 138 0.29 4.14 -1.39
N ARG A 139 1.49 4.24 -0.80
CA ARG A 139 1.94 5.44 -0.07
C ARG A 139 2.25 6.63 -0.98
N GLU A 140 2.84 6.39 -2.15
CA GLU A 140 3.36 7.47 -3.00
C GLU A 140 2.42 7.83 -4.15
N PHE A 141 1.56 6.90 -4.58
CA PHE A 141 0.75 7.07 -5.80
C PHE A 141 -0.76 6.92 -5.57
N ILE A 142 -1.21 6.43 -4.41
CA ILE A 142 -2.65 6.28 -4.11
C ILE A 142 -3.09 7.20 -2.98
N LEU A 143 -2.55 7.04 -1.77
CA LEU A 143 -2.98 7.81 -0.59
C LEU A 143 -2.84 9.33 -0.74
N PRO A 144 -1.78 9.89 -1.35
CA PRO A 144 -1.67 11.34 -1.53
C PRO A 144 -2.76 11.92 -2.43
N PHE A 145 -3.35 11.10 -3.30
CA PHE A 145 -4.36 11.50 -4.28
C PHE A 145 -5.73 10.87 -4.01
N ALA A 146 -5.98 10.36 -2.80
CA ALA A 146 -7.21 9.66 -2.44
C ALA A 146 -8.48 10.52 -2.68
N ASN A 147 -8.35 11.84 -2.53
CA ASN A 147 -9.43 12.81 -2.76
C ASN A 147 -9.50 13.30 -4.22
N GLU A 148 -8.44 13.09 -5.00
CA GLU A 148 -8.30 13.58 -6.38
C GLU A 148 -8.35 12.41 -7.36
N LYS A 149 -9.54 11.80 -7.48
CA LYS A 149 -9.76 10.60 -8.31
C LYS A 149 -9.29 10.73 -9.75
N GLU A 150 -9.27 11.94 -10.31
CA GLU A 150 -8.74 12.24 -11.64
C GLU A 150 -7.26 11.85 -11.80
N LYS A 151 -6.44 12.09 -10.77
CA LYS A 151 -5.00 11.74 -10.78
C LYS A 151 -4.75 10.24 -10.61
N LEU A 152 -5.78 9.47 -10.26
CA LEU A 152 -5.71 8.02 -10.05
C LEU A 152 -6.19 7.20 -11.27
N LYS A 153 -6.73 7.85 -12.31
CA LYS A 153 -7.27 7.19 -13.51
C LYS A 153 -6.23 6.43 -14.32
N GLU A 154 -4.96 6.78 -14.18
CA GLU A 154 -3.87 6.11 -14.88
C GLU A 154 -2.73 5.76 -13.94
N PRO A 155 -2.13 4.57 -14.09
CA PRO A 155 -0.91 4.24 -13.37
C PRO A 155 0.20 5.20 -13.79
N SER A 156 1.08 5.56 -12.85
CA SER A 156 2.25 6.40 -13.13
C SER A 156 3.02 5.86 -14.34
N GLN A 157 3.44 6.76 -15.24
CA GLN A 157 4.27 6.43 -16.41
C GLN A 157 5.53 5.65 -16.04
N LEU A 158 6.01 5.82 -14.79
CA LEU A 158 7.11 5.06 -14.24
C LEU A 158 6.85 3.54 -14.31
N TYR A 159 5.61 3.10 -14.08
CA TYR A 159 5.21 1.69 -14.03
C TYR A 159 4.33 1.28 -15.22
N ASN A 160 4.76 1.62 -16.44
CA ASN A 160 4.06 1.33 -17.69
C ASN A 160 3.70 -0.16 -17.94
N PHE A 161 4.35 -1.09 -17.23
CA PHE A 161 4.04 -2.52 -17.28
C PHE A 161 2.79 -2.91 -16.48
N ILE A 162 2.25 -2.02 -15.64
CA ILE A 162 0.99 -2.24 -14.93
C ILE A 162 -0.16 -1.94 -15.88
N LYS A 163 -0.98 -2.95 -16.17
CA LYS A 163 -2.20 -2.76 -16.98
C LYS A 163 -3.20 -1.90 -16.23
N LYS A 164 -3.90 -1.00 -16.95
CA LYS A 164 -4.92 -0.12 -16.38
C LYS A 164 -5.98 -0.86 -15.56
N SER A 165 -6.52 -1.97 -16.07
CA SER A 165 -7.50 -2.78 -15.32
C SER A 165 -6.98 -3.32 -13.98
N GLN A 166 -5.70 -3.69 -13.92
CA GLN A 166 -5.05 -4.15 -12.69
C GLN A 166 -4.77 -2.99 -11.73
N TRP A 167 -4.44 -1.81 -12.27
CA TRP A 167 -4.29 -0.58 -11.50
C TRP A 167 -5.61 -0.16 -10.88
N ASP A 168 -6.69 -0.08 -11.66
CA ASP A 168 -8.01 0.34 -11.20
C ASP A 168 -8.53 -0.57 -10.08
N ALA A 169 -8.39 -1.90 -10.25
CA ALA A 169 -8.75 -2.86 -9.21
C ALA A 169 -7.92 -2.69 -7.92
N PHE A 170 -6.64 -2.36 -8.05
CA PHE A 170 -5.74 -2.13 -6.92
C PHE A 170 -6.00 -0.79 -6.21
N VAL A 171 -6.30 0.27 -6.97
CA VAL A 171 -6.71 1.57 -6.44
C VAL A 171 -8.03 1.42 -5.69
N ALA A 172 -9.03 0.79 -6.32
CA ALA A 172 -10.31 0.52 -5.68
C ALA A 172 -10.09 -0.22 -4.34
N SER A 173 -9.30 -1.29 -4.33
CA SER A 173 -9.08 -2.08 -3.13
C SER A 173 -8.31 -1.35 -2.01
N ARG A 174 -7.55 -0.30 -2.34
CA ARG A 174 -6.84 0.55 -1.36
C ARG A 174 -7.62 1.77 -0.92
N LEU A 175 -8.55 2.25 -1.74
CA LEU A 175 -9.48 3.33 -1.40
C LEU A 175 -10.75 2.82 -0.74
N PHE A 176 -11.01 1.51 -0.76
CA PHE A 176 -12.09 0.93 0.02
C PHE A 176 -11.86 1.21 1.52
N PRO A 177 -12.91 1.65 2.26
CA PRO A 177 -12.80 2.12 3.65
C PRO A 177 -12.05 1.18 4.59
N ASP A 178 -12.03 -0.12 4.29
CA ASP A 178 -11.45 -1.19 5.12
C ASP A 178 -9.97 -1.02 5.44
N PHE A 179 -9.16 -0.35 4.62
CA PHE A 179 -7.74 -0.16 4.95
C PHE A 179 -7.52 0.91 6.03
N GLU A 180 -8.23 2.03 5.94
CA GLU A 180 -8.26 3.05 6.99
C GLU A 180 -9.00 2.54 8.23
N VAL A 181 -10.13 1.85 8.05
CA VAL A 181 -10.87 1.21 9.15
C VAL A 181 -10.02 0.17 9.87
N ALA A 182 -9.26 -0.69 9.17
CA ALA A 182 -8.38 -1.68 9.82
C ALA A 182 -7.19 -1.03 10.55
N LYS A 183 -6.66 0.08 10.04
CA LYS A 183 -5.60 0.85 10.71
C LYS A 183 -6.12 1.51 11.97
N LYS A 184 -7.30 2.14 11.89
CA LYS A 184 -7.96 2.77 13.04
C LYS A 184 -8.45 1.74 14.05
N ALA A 185 -8.94 0.58 13.62
CA ALA A 185 -9.31 -0.53 14.50
C ALA A 185 -8.13 -1.04 15.34
N LYS A 186 -6.97 -1.27 14.71
CA LYS A 186 -5.75 -1.64 15.45
C LYS A 186 -5.32 -0.57 16.45
N LEU A 187 -5.41 0.70 16.07
CA LEU A 187 -5.09 1.82 16.96
C LEU A 187 -6.07 1.87 18.15
N ILE A 188 -7.36 1.61 17.92
CA ILE A 188 -8.36 1.51 18.98
C ILE A 188 -8.02 0.37 19.95
N ASP A 189 -7.63 -0.81 19.45
CA ASP A 189 -7.26 -1.94 20.30
C ASP A 189 -6.02 -1.65 21.17
N ASP A 190 -4.99 -1.03 20.58
CA ASP A 190 -3.77 -0.63 21.29
C ASP A 190 -4.06 0.44 22.36
N LEU A 191 -4.92 1.42 22.07
CA LEU A 191 -5.33 2.45 23.03
C LEU A 191 -6.21 1.87 24.15
N LYS A 192 -7.14 0.96 23.84
CA LYS A 192 -7.93 0.24 24.85
C LYS A 192 -7.03 -0.53 25.82
N LYS A 193 -5.97 -1.17 25.30
CA LYS A 193 -4.98 -1.86 26.13
C LYS A 193 -4.26 -0.89 27.08
N GLN A 194 -3.80 0.26 26.59
CA GLN A 194 -3.15 1.28 27.44
C GLN A 194 -4.08 1.86 28.52
N VAL A 195 -5.38 1.98 28.22
CA VAL A 195 -6.39 2.37 29.23
C VAL A 195 -6.55 1.29 30.29
N SER A 196 -6.62 0.01 29.90
CA SER A 196 -6.74 -1.10 30.85
C SER A 196 -5.49 -1.29 31.73
N GLU A 197 -4.32 -0.94 31.21
CA GLU A 197 -3.03 -0.98 31.93
C GLU A 197 -2.81 0.28 32.80
N GLY A 198 -3.77 1.21 32.82
CA GLY A 198 -3.69 2.46 33.59
C GLY A 198 -2.64 3.45 33.08
N THR A 199 -2.05 3.20 31.91
CA THR A 199 -1.01 4.02 31.30
C THR A 199 -1.60 5.24 30.57
N LEU A 200 -2.87 5.14 30.15
CA LEU A 200 -3.61 6.21 29.50
C LEU A 200 -4.92 6.48 30.26
N THR A 201 -5.15 7.72 30.66
CA THR A 201 -6.43 8.16 31.23
C THR A 201 -7.29 8.79 30.14
N VAL A 202 -8.48 8.23 29.91
CA VAL A 202 -9.48 8.75 28.98
C VAL A 202 -10.63 9.38 29.78
N SER A 203 -11.10 10.55 29.35
CA SER A 203 -12.11 11.33 30.07
C SER A 203 -12.91 12.22 29.14
N GLY A 204 -14.23 12.22 29.33
CA GLY A 204 -15.17 13.06 28.59
C GLY A 204 -15.05 12.89 27.07
N SER A 205 -14.88 14.00 26.35
CA SER A 205 -14.70 14.01 24.89
C SER A 205 -13.36 13.46 24.40
N ASN A 206 -12.40 13.21 25.30
CA ASN A 206 -11.09 12.65 24.98
C ASN A 206 -11.08 11.14 25.25
N ASP A 207 -11.99 10.42 24.57
CA ASP A 207 -12.12 8.97 24.64
C ASP A 207 -11.23 8.26 23.60
N VAL A 208 -11.15 6.93 23.69
CA VAL A 208 -10.32 6.09 22.80
C VAL A 208 -10.68 6.29 21.32
N LEU A 209 -11.95 6.55 21.01
CA LEU A 209 -12.43 6.75 19.64
C LEU A 209 -11.98 8.11 19.10
N THR A 210 -12.12 9.20 19.88
CA THR A 210 -11.62 10.52 19.51
C THR A 210 -10.10 10.51 19.30
N LEU A 211 -9.37 9.84 20.19
CA LEU A 211 -7.92 9.68 20.09
C LEU A 211 -7.48 8.87 18.85
N ALA A 212 -8.21 7.81 18.51
CA ALA A 212 -7.91 6.99 17.34
C ALA A 212 -8.31 7.65 16.01
N LEU A 213 -9.38 8.44 16.00
CA LEU A 213 -9.90 9.08 14.81
C LEU A 213 -9.19 10.38 14.47
N GLY A 214 -8.61 11.07 15.47
CA GLY A 214 -7.88 12.33 15.33
C GLY A 214 -8.78 13.54 15.06
N THR A 215 -10.09 13.37 15.24
CA THR A 215 -11.11 14.39 15.01
C THR A 215 -11.84 14.67 16.32
N PRO A 216 -12.08 15.94 16.70
CA PRO A 216 -12.93 16.25 17.84
C PRO A 216 -14.32 15.64 17.64
N GLU A 217 -14.86 15.12 18.74
CA GLU A 217 -16.10 14.36 18.76
C GLU A 217 -17.28 15.10 18.10
N HIS A 218 -18.01 14.43 17.21
CA HIS A 218 -19.35 14.88 16.79
C HIS A 218 -20.37 14.41 17.82
N GLY A 219 -20.27 15.05 19.00
CA GLY A 219 -21.00 14.69 20.21
C GLY A 219 -22.46 15.08 20.14
N GLY A 220 -23.33 14.12 20.38
CA GLY A 220 -24.73 14.38 20.66
C GLY A 220 -25.57 13.13 20.56
N ARG A 221 -25.84 12.66 19.35
CA ARG A 221 -26.91 11.69 19.10
C ARG A 221 -26.61 10.29 19.63
N VAL A 222 -25.43 9.77 19.32
CA VAL A 222 -25.05 8.39 19.72
C VAL A 222 -24.74 8.32 21.21
N ARG A 223 -24.05 9.33 21.76
CA ARG A 223 -23.73 9.37 23.20
C ARG A 223 -24.99 9.54 24.07
N ALA A 224 -25.91 10.42 23.67
CA ALA A 224 -27.19 10.57 24.39
C ALA A 224 -27.99 9.27 24.37
N LEU A 225 -28.00 8.55 23.24
CA LEU A 225 -28.69 7.27 23.13
C LEU A 225 -28.05 6.20 24.01
N CYS A 226 -26.73 6.02 23.96
CA CYS A 226 -26.03 5.07 24.83
C CYS A 226 -26.24 5.38 26.30
N GLN A 227 -26.13 6.65 26.70
CA GLN A 227 -26.32 7.05 28.08
C GLN A 227 -27.77 6.87 28.54
N TYR A 228 -28.75 7.17 27.68
CA TYR A 228 -30.15 6.88 27.98
C TYR A 228 -30.39 5.38 28.18
N VAL A 229 -29.83 4.53 27.31
CA VAL A 229 -29.95 3.07 27.43
C VAL A 229 -29.30 2.56 28.72
N GLU A 230 -28.10 3.03 29.05
CA GLU A 230 -27.38 2.59 30.26
C GLU A 230 -28.00 3.10 31.57
N THR A 231 -28.55 4.32 31.58
CA THR A 231 -29.06 4.96 32.80
C THR A 231 -30.55 4.75 33.04
N LYS A 232 -31.34 4.53 31.98
CA LYS A 232 -32.81 4.41 32.07
C LYS A 232 -33.32 3.02 31.74
N LEU A 233 -32.85 2.43 30.65
CA LEU A 233 -33.43 1.18 30.16
C LEU A 233 -32.78 -0.07 30.79
N LYS A 234 -31.44 -0.08 30.93
CA LYS A 234 -30.67 -1.20 31.48
C LYS A 234 -31.02 -1.54 32.95
N PRO A 235 -31.24 -0.57 33.85
CA PRO A 235 -31.64 -0.85 35.23
C PRO A 235 -33.11 -1.27 35.36
N ALA A 236 -33.97 -0.79 34.46
CA ALA A 236 -35.41 -1.10 34.44
C ALA A 236 -35.75 -2.40 33.70
N ASN A 237 -34.76 -3.01 33.02
CA ASN A 237 -34.94 -4.13 32.09
C ASN A 237 -36.07 -3.88 31.07
N GLU A 238 -36.19 -2.62 30.63
CA GLU A 238 -37.28 -2.14 29.79
C GLU A 238 -36.97 -2.41 28.31
N THR A 239 -38.01 -2.77 27.54
CA THR A 239 -37.88 -3.07 26.10
C THR A 239 -38.49 -1.94 25.29
N ILE A 240 -37.82 -1.51 24.22
CA ILE A 240 -38.36 -0.47 23.34
C ILE A 240 -39.24 -1.13 22.30
N ARG A 241 -40.54 -0.82 22.30
CA ARG A 241 -41.46 -1.23 21.23
C ARG A 241 -41.34 -0.29 20.05
N ILE A 242 -41.02 -0.84 18.88
CA ILE A 242 -41.02 -0.13 17.61
C ILE A 242 -42.19 -0.67 16.80
N HIS A 243 -43.12 0.23 16.48
CA HIS A 243 -44.21 -0.03 15.57
C HIS A 243 -43.72 0.20 14.13
N MET A 244 -43.83 -0.82 13.27
CA MET A 244 -43.45 -0.73 11.87
C MET A 244 -44.71 -0.77 11.01
N PRO A 245 -45.05 0.33 10.31
CA PRO A 245 -46.23 0.38 9.46
C PRO A 245 -46.07 -0.53 8.25
N GLU A 246 -47.19 -0.97 7.69
CA GLU A 246 -47.28 -1.91 6.55
C GLU A 246 -46.44 -1.45 5.34
N GLU A 247 -46.24 -0.15 5.18
CA GLU A 247 -45.45 0.48 4.12
C GLU A 247 -43.98 0.01 4.05
N VAL A 248 -43.41 -0.45 5.16
CA VAL A 248 -41.97 -0.80 5.22
C VAL A 248 -41.72 -2.23 4.74
N PHE A 249 -42.59 -3.19 5.08
CA PHE A 249 -42.36 -4.63 4.85
C PHE A 249 -43.58 -5.37 4.24
N GLY A 250 -44.64 -4.66 3.87
CA GLY A 250 -45.88 -5.24 3.32
C GLY A 250 -46.79 -5.91 4.36
N THR A 251 -46.43 -5.86 5.64
CA THR A 251 -47.27 -6.31 6.77
C THR A 251 -47.02 -5.42 7.99
N GLU A 252 -48.07 -4.93 8.63
CA GLU A 252 -47.97 -4.20 9.90
C GLU A 252 -47.50 -5.12 11.02
N HIS A 253 -46.46 -4.72 11.74
CA HIS A 253 -45.96 -5.50 12.88
C HIS A 253 -45.22 -4.66 13.90
N ASP A 254 -45.23 -5.14 15.13
CA ASP A 254 -44.47 -4.57 16.24
C ASP A 254 -43.21 -5.41 16.52
N THR A 255 -42.12 -4.73 16.83
CA THR A 255 -40.89 -5.35 17.31
C THR A 255 -40.49 -4.78 18.66
N TRP A 256 -39.86 -5.62 19.48
CA TRP A 256 -39.28 -5.22 20.76
C TRP A 256 -37.76 -5.28 20.67
N LEU A 257 -37.10 -4.16 20.91
CA LEU A 257 -35.65 -4.10 21.05
C LEU A 257 -35.27 -4.22 22.53
N LEU A 258 -34.38 -5.15 22.83
CA LEU A 258 -33.80 -5.27 24.16
C LEU A 258 -32.69 -4.23 24.33
N CYS A 259 -32.45 -3.81 25.57
CA CYS A 259 -31.32 -2.96 25.93
C CYS A 259 -29.98 -3.52 25.43
N GLY A 260 -29.83 -4.85 25.49
CA GLY A 260 -28.63 -5.54 25.03
C GLY A 260 -28.38 -5.36 23.53
N ASP A 261 -29.43 -5.41 22.71
CA ASP A 261 -29.33 -5.27 21.25
C ASP A 261 -28.90 -3.86 20.85
N ILE A 262 -29.42 -2.84 21.56
CA ILE A 262 -29.06 -1.43 21.32
C ILE A 262 -27.62 -1.15 21.72
N LEU A 263 -27.17 -1.70 22.85
CA LEU A 263 -25.77 -1.57 23.30
C LEU A 263 -24.81 -2.32 22.36
N GLN A 264 -25.20 -3.48 21.85
CA GLN A 264 -24.40 -4.24 20.89
C GLN A 264 -24.26 -3.49 19.56
N PHE A 265 -25.36 -2.92 19.06
CA PHE A 265 -25.35 -2.05 17.89
C PHE A 265 -24.46 -0.81 18.10
N ALA A 266 -24.59 -0.12 19.25
CA ALA A 266 -23.85 1.10 19.52
C ALA A 266 -22.36 0.87 19.87
N SER A 267 -22.02 -0.31 20.39
CA SER A 267 -20.64 -0.72 20.69
C SER A 267 -19.91 -1.31 19.48
N MET A 268 -20.59 -1.51 18.35
CA MET A 268 -20.07 -2.16 17.14
C MET A 268 -19.37 -3.51 17.43
N VAL A 269 -19.83 -4.23 18.45
CA VAL A 269 -19.46 -5.62 18.70
C VAL A 269 -20.39 -6.50 17.86
N GLU A 270 -19.83 -7.49 17.16
CA GLU A 270 -20.48 -8.39 16.19
C GLU A 270 -22.01 -8.43 16.35
N ILE A 271 -22.72 -7.89 15.36
CA ILE A 271 -24.19 -7.79 15.38
C ILE A 271 -24.75 -9.19 15.62
N GLY A 272 -25.42 -9.39 16.76
CA GLY A 272 -26.04 -10.66 17.11
C GLY A 272 -27.03 -11.10 16.04
N SER A 273 -27.17 -12.41 15.83
CA SER A 273 -28.05 -13.00 14.81
C SER A 273 -29.50 -12.52 14.91
N THR A 274 -29.95 -12.09 16.09
CA THR A 274 -31.28 -11.49 16.32
C THR A 274 -31.46 -10.15 15.62
N VAL A 275 -30.45 -9.27 15.66
CA VAL A 275 -30.48 -7.95 15.00
C VAL A 275 -30.37 -8.12 13.49
N ILE A 276 -29.56 -9.09 13.02
CA ILE A 276 -29.50 -9.46 11.60
C ILE A 276 -30.86 -10.02 11.13
N ALA A 277 -31.50 -10.88 11.94
CA ALA A 277 -32.81 -11.45 11.61
C ALA A 277 -33.94 -10.42 11.60
N LEU A 278 -33.80 -9.33 12.38
CA LEU A 278 -34.71 -8.17 12.36
C LEU A 278 -34.47 -7.22 11.20
N TYR A 279 -33.22 -7.13 10.72
CA TYR A 279 -32.86 -6.29 9.57
C TYR A 279 -33.15 -6.98 8.22
N MET A 280 -33.31 -8.31 8.23
CA MET A 280 -33.52 -9.14 7.04
C MET A 280 -34.94 -9.71 6.92
N ARG A 281 -35.84 -9.43 7.86
CA ARG A 281 -37.28 -9.67 7.75
C ARG A 281 -37.98 -8.40 7.33
#